data_AF-A0A1Z9HDC2-F1
#
_entry.id   AF-A0A1Z9HDC2-F1
#
_cell.length_a   1.000
_cell.length_b   1.000
_cell.length_c   1.000
_cell.angle_alpha   90.00
_cell.angle_beta   90.00
_cell.angle_gamma   90.00
#
_symmetry.space_group_name_H-M   'P 1'
#
loop_
_entity.id
_entity.type
_entity.pdbx_description
1 polymer ?
#
loop_
_entity_poly.entity_id
_entity_poly.type
_entity_poly.pdbx_seq_one_letter_code
_entity_poly.pdbx_strand_id
1 'polypeptide(L)'
;MRKSKIIITNKLGLHLRASSKLAQLASKFPCQVYICRNEKKVNAKSVLGITMLAAGKGCEVEIECNGEKEDLAITELLKLFQLNFYEEG
;
A
#
# COMPACT_ATOMS: atom_id res chain seq x y z
N MET A 1 12.72 7.06 -8.77
CA MET A 1 11.91 5.94 -8.25
C MET A 1 12.32 5.61 -6.82
N ARG A 2 11.33 5.48 -5.92
CA ARG A 2 11.52 5.02 -4.53
C ARG A 2 10.84 3.67 -4.31
N LYS A 3 11.47 2.83 -3.49
CA LYS A 3 10.95 1.51 -3.09
C LYS A 3 11.16 1.28 -1.60
N SER A 4 10.23 0.59 -0.96
CA SER A 4 10.37 0.18 0.43
C SER A 4 9.54 -1.06 0.72
N LYS A 5 10.11 -1.96 1.52
CA LYS A 5 9.42 -3.14 2.02
C LYS A 5 8.74 -2.86 3.36
N ILE A 6 7.60 -3.48 3.60
CA ILE A 6 6.87 -3.37 4.86
C ILE A 6 6.11 -4.66 5.17
N ILE A 7 6.03 -5.00 6.46
CA ILE A 7 5.23 -6.12 6.96
C ILE A 7 3.83 -5.61 7.31
N ILE A 8 2.80 -6.31 6.84
CA ILE A 8 1.41 -6.00 7.15
C ILE A 8 1.10 -6.47 8.57
N THR A 9 0.72 -5.54 9.45
CA THR A 9 0.50 -5.81 10.87
C THR A 9 -0.96 -5.76 11.31
N ASN A 10 -1.84 -5.11 10.54
CA ASN A 10 -3.27 -5.04 10.85
C ASN A 10 -3.94 -6.42 10.68
N LYS A 11 -4.95 -6.69 11.52
CA LYS A 11 -5.54 -8.03 11.70
C LYS A 11 -6.02 -8.70 10.42
N LEU A 12 -6.74 -7.95 9.59
CA LEU A 12 -7.37 -8.46 8.36
C LEU A 12 -6.49 -8.28 7.11
N GLY A 13 -5.31 -7.68 7.25
CA GLY A 13 -4.44 -7.32 6.14
C GLY A 13 -5.07 -6.33 5.15
N LEU A 14 -4.72 -6.42 3.86
CA LEU A 14 -5.24 -5.56 2.79
C LEU A 14 -6.64 -6.01 2.31
N HIS A 15 -7.58 -6.09 3.24
CA HIS A 15 -9.01 -6.23 2.96
C HIS A 15 -9.61 -4.92 2.43
N LEU A 16 -10.92 -4.89 2.16
CA LEU A 16 -11.58 -3.79 1.46
C LEU A 16 -11.38 -2.40 2.10
N ARG A 17 -11.48 -2.29 3.43
CA ARG A 17 -11.36 -0.99 4.13
C ARG A 17 -9.93 -0.45 4.11
N ALA A 18 -8.94 -1.26 4.50
CA ALA A 18 -7.52 -0.93 4.41
C ALA A 18 -7.12 -0.59 2.95
N SER A 19 -7.58 -1.39 1.98
CA SER A 19 -7.34 -1.15 0.55
C SER A 19 -7.95 0.17 0.06
N SER A 20 -9.13 0.53 0.55
CA SER A 20 -9.80 1.80 0.21
C SER A 20 -9.01 3.01 0.72
N LYS A 21 -8.52 2.95 1.97
CA LYS A 21 -7.66 4.00 2.55
C LYS A 21 -6.34 4.12 1.79
N LEU A 22 -5.72 2.99 1.47
CA LEU A 22 -4.48 2.95 0.69
C LEU A 22 -4.67 3.58 -0.69
N ALA A 23 -5.71 3.16 -1.43
CA ALA A 23 -6.03 3.69 -2.74
C ALA A 23 -6.36 5.17 -2.73
N GLN A 24 -7.12 5.63 -1.72
CA GLN A 24 -7.45 7.03 -1.54
C GLN A 24 -6.18 7.86 -1.29
N LEU A 25 -5.27 7.39 -0.46
CA LEU A 25 -4.00 8.08 -0.19
C LEU A 25 -3.09 8.09 -1.43
N ALA A 26 -2.87 6.93 -2.05
CA ALA A 26 -2.03 6.80 -3.25
C ALA A 26 -2.52 7.69 -4.41
N SER A 27 -3.84 7.84 -4.56
CA SER A 27 -4.44 8.67 -5.61
C SER A 27 -4.18 10.17 -5.46
N LYS A 28 -3.77 10.65 -4.29
CA LYS A 28 -3.43 12.07 -4.05
C LYS A 28 -2.07 12.47 -4.64
N PHE A 29 -1.24 11.50 -5.02
CA PHE A 29 0.12 11.78 -5.48
C PHE A 29 0.24 11.74 -7.02
N PRO A 30 0.96 12.72 -7.62
CA PRO A 30 1.23 12.79 -9.06
C PRO A 30 2.34 11.82 -9.51
N CYS A 31 2.34 10.59 -8.97
CA CYS A 31 3.25 9.53 -9.37
C CYS A 31 2.50 8.21 -9.57
N GLN A 32 3.16 7.26 -10.23
CA GLN A 32 2.72 5.87 -10.24
C GLN A 32 3.02 5.25 -8.88
N VAL A 33 2.05 4.50 -8.33
CA VAL A 33 2.21 3.80 -7.06
C VAL A 33 1.82 2.34 -7.28
N TYR A 34 2.74 1.42 -6.98
CA TYR A 34 2.52 -0.01 -7.07
C TYR A 34 2.76 -0.67 -5.72
N ILE A 35 2.06 -1.77 -5.48
CA ILE A 35 2.33 -2.69 -4.39
C ILE A 35 2.61 -4.08 -4.96
N CYS A 36 3.72 -4.65 -4.53
CA CYS A 36 4.26 -5.91 -5.03
C CYS A 36 4.25 -6.96 -3.91
N ARG A 37 3.82 -8.17 -4.24
CA ARG A 37 3.90 -9.35 -3.37
C ARG A 37 4.19 -10.56 -4.24
N ASN A 38 5.31 -11.23 -3.99
CA ASN A 38 5.81 -12.31 -4.85
C ASN A 38 5.89 -11.80 -6.31
N GLU A 39 5.29 -12.53 -7.26
CA GLU A 39 5.25 -12.15 -8.68
C GLU A 39 4.10 -11.19 -9.03
N LYS A 40 3.21 -10.89 -8.08
CA LYS A 40 2.08 -9.99 -8.32
C LYS A 40 2.47 -8.54 -8.07
N LYS A 41 2.21 -7.69 -9.07
CA LYS A 41 2.34 -6.23 -8.98
C LYS A 41 1.01 -5.60 -9.34
N VAL A 42 0.45 -4.79 -8.44
CA VAL A 42 -0.86 -4.14 -8.66
C VAL A 42 -0.76 -2.64 -8.43
N ASN A 43 -1.58 -1.88 -9.18
CA ASN A 43 -1.68 -0.43 -9.01
C ASN A 43 -2.31 -0.12 -7.65
N ALA A 44 -1.57 0.56 -6.78
CA ALA A 44 -2.01 0.89 -5.43
C ALA A 44 -3.10 1.98 -5.41
N LYS A 45 -3.48 2.55 -6.56
CA LYS A 45 -4.65 3.43 -6.72
C LYS A 45 -5.95 2.65 -6.99
N SER A 46 -5.88 1.34 -7.21
CA SER A 46 -7.04 0.47 -7.46
C SER A 46 -7.39 -0.36 -6.22
N VAL A 47 -8.52 -0.05 -5.57
CA VAL A 47 -9.03 -0.81 -4.42
C VAL A 47 -9.18 -2.29 -4.75
N LEU A 48 -9.73 -2.60 -5.94
CA LEU A 48 -9.92 -3.96 -6.41
C LEU A 48 -8.58 -4.68 -6.58
N GLY A 49 -7.60 -4.03 -7.23
CA GLY A 49 -6.27 -4.58 -7.43
C GLY A 49 -5.56 -4.90 -6.12
N ILE A 50 -5.63 -3.98 -5.15
CA ILE A 50 -5.04 -4.19 -3.81
C ILE A 50 -5.73 -5.35 -3.09
N THR A 51 -7.06 -5.40 -3.09
CA THR A 51 -7.81 -6.47 -2.40
C THR A 51 -7.49 -7.85 -3.00
N MET A 52 -7.34 -7.93 -4.33
CA MET A 52 -6.96 -9.16 -5.06
C MET A 52 -5.50 -9.59 -4.84
N LEU A 53 -4.64 -8.73 -4.29
CA LEU A 53 -3.29 -9.10 -3.87
C LEU A 53 -3.31 -10.11 -2.71
N ALA A 54 -4.42 -10.16 -1.96
CA ALA A 54 -4.67 -11.09 -0.86
C ALA A 54 -3.53 -11.10 0.17
N ALA A 55 -2.98 -9.92 0.48
CA ALA A 55 -1.87 -9.76 1.40
C ALA A 55 -2.41 -9.66 2.85
N GLY A 56 -2.33 -10.76 3.59
CA GLY A 56 -2.77 -10.86 4.98
C GLY A 56 -1.72 -10.38 5.98
N LYS A 57 -2.08 -10.39 7.27
CA LYS A 57 -1.14 -10.13 8.38
C LYS A 57 0.10 -11.01 8.27
N GLY A 58 1.27 -10.42 8.52
CA GLY A 58 2.57 -11.08 8.43
C GLY A 58 3.16 -11.17 7.02
N CYS A 59 2.41 -10.81 5.97
CA CYS A 59 2.98 -10.73 4.62
C CYS A 59 3.92 -9.53 4.51
N GLU A 60 5.09 -9.74 3.91
CA GLU A 60 5.91 -8.66 3.37
C GLU A 60 5.36 -8.22 2.01
N VAL A 61 5.28 -6.91 1.80
CA VAL A 61 4.96 -6.27 0.52
C VAL A 61 6.00 -5.20 0.21
N GLU A 62 6.28 -4.96 -1.06
CA GLU A 62 7.09 -3.83 -1.51
C GLU A 62 6.20 -2.75 -2.11
N ILE A 63 6.37 -1.51 -1.68
CA ILE A 63 5.71 -0.33 -2.24
C ILE A 63 6.71 0.33 -3.19
N GLU A 64 6.29 0.61 -4.41
CA GLU A 64 7.07 1.35 -5.40
C GLU A 64 6.35 2.65 -5.76
N CYS A 65 7.05 3.78 -5.67
CA CYS A 65 6.59 5.09 -6.11
C CYS A 65 7.52 5.59 -7.22
N ASN A 66 6.97 5.99 -8.37
CA ASN A 66 7.75 6.50 -9.48
C ASN A 66 7.09 7.75 -10.11
N GLY A 67 7.76 8.88 -10.03
CA GLY A 67 7.32 10.14 -10.62
C GLY A 67 7.35 11.31 -9.64
N GLU A 68 6.55 12.34 -9.91
CA GLU A 68 6.55 13.55 -9.12
C GLU A 68 6.08 13.28 -7.67
N LYS A 69 6.81 13.82 -6.69
CA LYS A 69 6.57 13.64 -5.25
C LYS A 69 6.66 12.18 -4.77
N GLU A 70 7.42 11.31 -5.44
CA GLU A 70 7.60 9.91 -5.04
C GLU A 70 8.15 9.73 -3.61
N ASP A 71 9.04 10.62 -3.14
CA ASP A 71 9.57 10.61 -1.77
C ASP A 71 8.49 10.88 -0.71
N LEU A 72 7.63 11.86 -0.98
CA LEU A 72 6.51 12.17 -0.08
C LEU A 72 5.46 11.05 -0.14
N ALA A 73 5.18 10.53 -1.33
CA ALA A 73 4.22 9.45 -1.52
C ALA A 73 4.64 8.21 -0.73
N ILE A 74 5.90 7.76 -0.85
CA ILE A 74 6.36 6.57 -0.12
C ILE A 74 6.34 6.80 1.39
N THR A 75 6.71 7.99 1.85
CA THR A 75 6.72 8.35 3.28
C THR A 75 5.31 8.26 3.88
N GLU A 76 4.32 8.91 3.26
CA GLU A 76 2.94 8.91 3.74
C GLU A 76 2.28 7.53 3.62
N LEU A 77 2.60 6.76 2.56
CA LEU A 77 2.12 5.39 2.42
C LEU A 77 2.65 4.51 3.55
N LEU A 78 3.96 4.51 3.82
CA LEU A 78 4.55 3.73 4.92
C LEU A 78 3.96 4.11 6.28
N LYS A 79 3.71 5.41 6.50
CA LYS A 79 3.04 5.91 7.71
C LYS A 79 1.63 5.34 7.85
N LEU A 80 0.86 5.22 6.76
CA LEU A 80 -0.48 4.60 6.80
C LEU A 80 -0.43 3.12 7.24
N PHE A 81 0.58 2.36 6.78
CA PHE A 81 0.80 0.98 7.23
C PHE A 81 1.20 0.92 8.70
N GLN A 82 2.10 1.80 9.17
CA GLN A 82 2.51 1.89 10.57
C GLN A 82 1.33 2.22 11.50
N LEU A 83 0.38 3.01 11.02
CA LEU A 83 -0.86 3.35 11.74
C LEU A 83 -1.94 2.26 11.62
N ASN A 84 -1.61 1.09 11.08
CA ASN A 84 -2.52 -0.03 10.86
C ASN A 84 -3.83 0.39 10.16
N PHE A 85 -3.76 1.34 9.21
CA PHE A 85 -4.93 1.88 8.53
C PHE A 85 -6.00 2.49 9.46
N TYR A 86 -5.63 2.81 10.70
CA TYR A 86 -6.52 3.26 11.77
C TYR A 86 -7.60 2.22 12.13
N GLU A 87 -7.20 0.95 12.16
CA GLU A 87 -8.02 -0.19 12.54
C GLU A 87 -7.55 -0.77 13.88
N GLU A 88 -8.48 -1.35 14.64
CA GLU A 88 -8.14 -2.07 15.86
C GLU A 88 -7.48 -3.42 15.53
N GLY A 89 -6.54 -3.86 16.39
CA GLY A 89 -5.72 -5.06 16.21
C GLY A 89 -6.41 -6.40 16.41
#